data_AF-A0A4Q2SER0-F1
#
_entry.id   AF-A0A4Q2SER0-F1
#
_cell.length_a   1.000
_cell.length_b   1.000
_cell.length_c   1.000
_cell.angle_alpha   90.00
_cell.angle_beta   90.00
_cell.angle_gamma   90.00
#
_symmetry.space_group_name_H-M   'P 1'
#
loop_
_entity.id
_entity.type
_entity.pdbx_description
1 polymer ?
#
loop_
_entity_poly.entity_id
_entity_poly.type
_entity_poly.pdbx_seq_one_letter_code
_entity_poly.pdbx_strand_id
1 'polypeptide(L)'
;MNSDGTDRLMPSHDDPSPDIDLELLDRGSKALLGYFVHTWFRHYLGAASESLERLHERGFIETPTRPTELGRHVLFDFGALDEEKLAYILGVYFYVQTCHKAANNRLMNRYDGKQVLYLRGYDVEGSVSIGAGSALGSSTYHTQTFGMKLAEMLGDDVALFKVISPKDVYWDTITAQDFFSDGYGELIRWVVARPSAIYLNARRWQEGVLDLLDRMDHYVVYVSSTTPSLLWELAQLDVDGRRDRVTVVLDAAAMKETRKHLGVQEGLRGLFGEQVIWSKQGPPPEMTEGELTAWVSERFLVITPEELGTSGGLSRAGIAGDSSLLRPGNRETWFDFDFSPALEDEDVARLRAMSADLGRLVDEALDSHVECLPLTVVHLQLRIYATLLFAEHDRTGRTLASYAGLLQAALEYYEPEEPRIAALTPQRREAHLNMLREHLELTQYIGLQLLSSGKTHEFDDYSVEATATFATEYERALDATRAVFTRLGGPLPSP
;
A
#
# COMPACT_ATOMS: atom_id res chain seq x y z
N MET A 1 -26.92 -61.98 -11.32
CA MET A 1 -27.99 -62.17 -10.32
C MET A 1 -27.32 -62.14 -8.96
N ASN A 2 -26.91 -60.96 -8.51
CA ASN A 2 -27.71 -59.94 -7.81
C ASN A 2 -27.83 -60.28 -6.32
N SER A 3 -26.93 -59.71 -5.54
CA SER A 3 -27.25 -59.23 -4.19
C SER A 3 -26.73 -57.80 -4.11
N ASP A 4 -27.69 -56.90 -4.19
CA ASP A 4 -27.58 -55.46 -4.33
C ASP A 4 -27.97 -54.81 -2.98
N GLY A 5 -27.34 -53.68 -2.65
CA GLY A 5 -27.78 -52.72 -1.62
C GLY A 5 -27.39 -53.05 -0.17
N THR A 6 -26.87 -52.16 0.65
CA THR A 6 -26.69 -50.70 0.56
C THR A 6 -25.72 -50.32 1.68
N ASP A 7 -24.50 -49.90 1.35
CA ASP A 7 -23.71 -49.04 2.23
C ASP A 7 -23.50 -47.72 1.49
N ARG A 8 -24.34 -46.74 1.83
CA ARG A 8 -24.12 -45.35 1.45
C ARG A 8 -22.90 -44.87 2.23
N LEU A 9 -21.75 -44.89 1.58
CA LEU A 9 -20.62 -44.05 1.94
C LEU A 9 -21.11 -42.61 1.97
N MET A 10 -21.26 -42.06 3.17
CA MET A 10 -21.34 -40.62 3.40
C MET A 10 -20.04 -40.01 2.87
N PRO A 11 -20.08 -38.97 2.03
CA PRO A 11 -18.88 -38.24 1.70
C PRO A 11 -18.39 -37.55 2.98
N SER A 12 -17.15 -37.85 3.39
CA SER A 12 -16.44 -37.08 4.39
C SER A 12 -16.24 -35.66 3.86
N HIS A 13 -17.03 -34.71 4.38
CA HIS A 13 -16.77 -33.28 4.25
C HIS A 13 -15.58 -32.91 5.16
N ASP A 14 -14.38 -33.33 4.76
CA ASP A 14 -13.13 -32.73 5.19
C ASP A 14 -12.62 -31.88 4.02
N ASP A 15 -13.39 -30.85 3.65
CA ASP A 15 -12.76 -29.71 2.99
C ASP A 15 -12.14 -28.91 4.13
N PRO A 16 -10.81 -28.72 4.19
CA PRO A 16 -10.20 -27.95 5.25
C PRO A 16 -10.82 -26.55 5.20
N SER A 17 -11.52 -26.17 6.28
CA SER A 17 -12.01 -24.80 6.45
C SER A 17 -10.88 -23.82 6.12
N PRO A 18 -11.15 -22.70 5.44
CA PRO A 18 -10.16 -21.65 5.26
C PRO A 18 -9.48 -21.32 6.58
N ASP A 19 -8.16 -21.37 6.58
CA ASP A 19 -7.36 -20.99 7.75
C ASP A 19 -6.96 -19.52 7.60
N ILE A 20 -7.57 -18.66 8.42
CA ILE A 20 -7.26 -17.22 8.43
C ILE A 20 -6.06 -17.01 9.35
N ASP A 21 -4.86 -17.02 8.76
CA ASP A 21 -3.59 -16.81 9.45
C ASP A 21 -3.29 -15.29 9.57
N LEU A 22 -3.78 -14.69 10.65
CA LEU A 22 -3.57 -13.26 10.96
C LEU A 22 -2.09 -12.91 11.15
N GLU A 23 -1.27 -13.86 11.62
CA GLU A 23 0.17 -13.65 11.78
C GLU A 23 0.86 -13.54 10.42
N LEU A 24 0.47 -14.39 9.46
CA LEU A 24 0.97 -14.30 8.09
C LEU A 24 0.52 -13.00 7.40
N LEU A 25 -0.71 -12.52 7.64
CA LEU A 25 -1.17 -11.19 7.15
C LEU A 25 -0.33 -10.04 7.74
N ASP A 26 -0.04 -10.09 9.04
CA ASP A 26 0.83 -9.12 9.73
C ASP A 26 2.25 -9.15 9.15
N ARG A 27 2.85 -10.34 8.97
CA ARG A 27 4.15 -10.52 8.29
C ARG A 27 4.12 -9.98 6.86
N GLY A 28 3.02 -10.19 6.15
CA GLY A 28 2.78 -9.66 4.79
C GLY A 28 2.93 -8.15 4.72
N SER A 29 2.21 -7.40 5.58
CA SER A 29 2.33 -5.94 5.58
C SER A 29 3.70 -5.43 6.04
N LYS A 30 4.37 -6.11 6.97
CA LYS A 30 5.76 -5.77 7.37
C LYS A 30 6.72 -5.80 6.19
N ALA A 31 6.51 -6.75 5.28
CA ALA A 31 7.34 -6.95 4.09
C ALA A 31 6.93 -6.10 2.87
N LEU A 32 5.95 -5.19 2.99
CA LEU A 32 5.42 -4.43 1.86
C LEU A 32 6.25 -3.17 1.55
N LEU A 33 6.30 -2.23 2.50
CA LEU A 33 6.96 -0.93 2.38
C LEU A 33 7.62 -0.51 3.71
N GLY A 34 8.10 -1.48 4.49
CA GLY A 34 8.72 -1.23 5.78
C GLY A 34 7.75 -0.82 6.88
N TYR A 35 8.31 -0.54 8.06
CA TYR A 35 7.56 -0.42 9.31
C TYR A 35 6.53 0.71 9.34
N PHE A 36 6.86 1.88 8.79
CA PHE A 36 5.98 3.05 8.87
C PHE A 36 4.66 2.85 8.11
N VAL A 37 4.71 2.25 6.93
CA VAL A 37 3.51 1.83 6.20
C VAL A 37 2.82 0.68 6.91
N HIS A 38 3.61 -0.28 7.43
CA HIS A 38 3.08 -1.38 8.22
C HIS A 38 2.26 -0.92 9.44
N THR A 39 2.62 0.17 10.12
CA THR A 39 1.83 0.69 11.27
C THR A 39 0.36 0.91 10.90
N TRP A 40 0.10 1.54 9.74
CA TRP A 40 -1.27 1.79 9.28
C TRP A 40 -2.00 0.51 8.90
N PHE A 41 -1.33 -0.38 8.15
CA PHE A 41 -1.87 -1.70 7.82
C PHE A 41 -2.16 -2.50 9.11
N ARG A 42 -1.27 -2.46 10.09
CA ARG A 42 -1.42 -3.15 11.37
C ARG A 42 -2.58 -2.59 12.18
N HIS A 43 -2.81 -1.27 12.17
CA HIS A 43 -3.99 -0.71 12.85
C HIS A 43 -5.28 -1.29 12.29
N TYR A 44 -5.41 -1.34 10.96
CA TYR A 44 -6.59 -1.89 10.31
C TYR A 44 -6.73 -3.41 10.55
N LEU A 45 -5.65 -4.18 10.40
CA LEU A 45 -5.64 -5.61 10.73
C LEU A 45 -5.99 -5.85 12.21
N GLY A 46 -5.50 -4.98 13.09
CA GLY A 46 -5.81 -4.98 14.52
C GLY A 46 -7.31 -4.78 14.77
N ALA A 47 -7.98 -3.86 14.08
CA ALA A 47 -9.42 -3.67 14.19
C ALA A 47 -10.22 -4.92 13.77
N ALA A 48 -9.79 -5.60 12.70
CA ALA A 48 -10.38 -6.87 12.27
C ALA A 48 -10.10 -8.00 13.30
N SER A 49 -8.88 -8.09 13.83
CA SER A 49 -8.47 -9.07 14.85
C SER A 49 -9.26 -8.88 16.15
N GLU A 50 -9.31 -7.66 16.68
CA GLU A 50 -10.09 -7.30 17.87
C GLU A 50 -11.58 -7.60 17.67
N SER A 51 -12.07 -7.50 16.44
CA SER A 51 -13.44 -7.89 16.10
C SER A 51 -13.64 -9.41 16.15
N LEU A 52 -12.74 -10.21 15.57
CA LEU A 52 -12.78 -11.66 15.71
C LEU A 52 -12.70 -12.10 17.17
N GLU A 53 -11.77 -11.53 17.94
CA GLU A 53 -11.61 -11.81 19.37
C GLU A 53 -12.89 -11.49 20.14
N ARG A 54 -13.47 -10.30 19.93
CA ARG A 54 -14.72 -9.89 20.59
C ARG A 54 -15.90 -10.80 20.21
N LEU A 55 -16.00 -11.23 18.95
CA LEU A 55 -17.03 -12.19 18.54
C LEU A 55 -16.82 -13.56 19.21
N HIS A 56 -15.57 -14.01 19.33
CA HIS A 56 -15.23 -15.27 19.97
C HIS A 56 -15.50 -15.25 21.48
N GLU A 57 -15.03 -14.21 22.18
CA GLU A 57 -15.25 -14.02 23.63
C GLU A 57 -16.73 -13.94 24.00
N ARG A 58 -17.56 -13.37 23.11
CA ARG A 58 -19.02 -13.32 23.29
C ARG A 58 -19.72 -14.64 22.92
N GLY A 59 -18.97 -15.63 22.45
CA GLY A 59 -19.49 -16.93 22.04
C GLY A 59 -20.31 -16.88 20.75
N PHE A 60 -20.06 -15.90 19.88
CA PHE A 60 -20.75 -15.76 18.58
C PHE A 60 -20.07 -16.56 17.47
N ILE A 61 -18.79 -16.90 17.62
CA ILE A 61 -18.03 -17.71 16.66
C ILE A 61 -17.20 -18.78 17.38
N GLU A 62 -17.08 -19.96 16.75
CA GLU A 62 -16.19 -21.05 17.21
C GLU A 62 -14.77 -20.84 16.67
N THR A 63 -14.67 -20.43 15.40
CA THR A 63 -13.43 -20.15 14.67
C THR A 63 -13.61 -18.87 13.83
N PRO A 64 -12.54 -18.31 13.26
CA PRO A 64 -12.62 -17.15 12.35
C PRO A 64 -13.51 -17.35 11.11
N THR A 65 -14.00 -18.55 10.85
CA THR A 65 -14.86 -18.88 9.70
C THR A 65 -16.20 -19.49 10.11
N ARG A 66 -16.38 -19.86 11.38
CA ARG A 66 -17.52 -20.66 11.82
C ARG A 66 -18.34 -19.95 12.89
N PRO A 67 -19.59 -19.53 12.58
CA PRO A 67 -20.48 -18.94 13.56
C PRO A 67 -21.10 -20.00 14.48
N THR A 68 -21.33 -19.64 15.75
CA THR A 68 -22.15 -20.43 16.68
C THR A 68 -23.64 -20.18 16.41
N GLU A 69 -24.50 -20.98 17.05
CA GLU A 69 -25.95 -20.73 17.04
C GLU A 69 -26.31 -19.34 17.58
N LEU A 70 -25.58 -18.86 18.60
CA LEU A 70 -25.80 -17.52 19.15
C LEU A 70 -25.40 -16.44 18.14
N GLY A 71 -24.26 -16.60 17.45
CA GLY A 71 -23.81 -15.66 16.43
C GLY A 71 -24.77 -15.50 15.27
N ARG A 72 -25.45 -16.59 14.88
CA ARG A 72 -26.48 -16.59 13.81
C ARG A 72 -27.68 -15.68 14.10
N HIS A 73 -27.85 -15.23 15.34
CA HIS A 73 -28.93 -14.35 15.78
C HIS A 73 -28.48 -12.91 16.05
N VAL A 74 -27.19 -12.59 15.89
CA VAL A 74 -26.67 -11.24 16.11
C VAL A 74 -26.92 -10.38 14.88
N LEU A 75 -27.60 -9.25 15.07
CA LEU A 75 -27.93 -8.34 13.98
C LEU A 75 -26.72 -7.59 13.44
N PHE A 76 -25.94 -6.91 14.29
CA PHE A 76 -24.83 -6.08 13.82
C PHE A 76 -23.82 -5.81 14.95
N ASP A 77 -22.57 -5.57 14.59
CA ASP A 77 -21.53 -5.13 15.52
C ASP A 77 -20.90 -3.81 15.06
N PHE A 78 -21.39 -2.71 15.60
CA PHE A 78 -20.84 -1.38 15.34
C PHE A 78 -19.39 -1.23 15.81
N GLY A 79 -18.93 -2.05 16.76
CA GLY A 79 -17.54 -2.03 17.22
C GLY A 79 -16.54 -2.56 16.18
N ALA A 80 -17.02 -3.13 15.07
CA ALA A 80 -16.18 -3.52 13.95
C ALA A 80 -15.85 -2.35 13.01
N LEU A 81 -16.57 -1.24 13.11
CA LEU A 81 -16.42 -0.11 12.18
C LEU A 81 -15.36 0.87 12.69
N ASP A 82 -14.34 1.10 11.87
CA ASP A 82 -13.30 2.11 12.10
C ASP A 82 -12.99 2.83 10.79
N GLU A 83 -13.48 4.06 10.66
CA GLU A 83 -13.44 4.82 9.39
C GLU A 83 -12.03 5.31 9.12
N GLU A 84 -11.41 5.88 10.15
CA GLU A 84 -10.05 6.41 10.10
C GLU A 84 -9.10 5.34 9.61
N LYS A 85 -9.08 4.16 10.24
CA LYS A 85 -8.18 3.07 9.83
C LYS A 85 -8.41 2.64 8.37
N LEU A 86 -9.67 2.60 7.91
CA LEU A 86 -10.01 2.26 6.53
C LEU A 86 -9.50 3.33 5.55
N ALA A 87 -9.77 4.60 5.82
CA ALA A 87 -9.33 5.72 5.01
C ALA A 87 -7.80 5.75 4.87
N TYR A 88 -7.07 5.53 5.97
CA TYR A 88 -5.60 5.52 5.96
C TYR A 88 -5.02 4.40 5.10
N ILE A 89 -5.47 3.15 5.24
CA ILE A 89 -4.88 2.06 4.45
C ILE A 89 -5.16 2.21 2.95
N LEU A 90 -6.37 2.69 2.60
CA LEU A 90 -6.76 2.93 1.23
C LEU A 90 -5.99 4.11 0.64
N GLY A 91 -5.87 5.21 1.39
CA GLY A 91 -5.15 6.41 0.98
C GLY A 91 -3.66 6.18 0.77
N VAL A 92 -3.01 5.42 1.65
CA VAL A 92 -1.59 5.03 1.48
C VAL A 92 -1.40 4.19 0.23
N TYR A 93 -2.25 3.19 -0.01
CA TYR A 93 -2.20 2.39 -1.24
C TYR A 93 -2.39 3.26 -2.49
N PHE A 94 -3.45 4.08 -2.48
CA PHE A 94 -3.81 4.92 -3.62
C PHE A 94 -2.71 5.95 -3.93
N TYR A 95 -2.07 6.53 -2.91
CA TYR A 95 -0.91 7.40 -3.10
C TYR A 95 0.22 6.67 -3.84
N VAL A 96 0.62 5.48 -3.41
CA VAL A 96 1.71 4.71 -4.04
C VAL A 96 1.35 4.33 -5.47
N GLN A 97 0.13 3.84 -5.69
CA GLN A 97 -0.38 3.51 -7.02
C GLN A 97 -0.37 4.76 -7.93
N THR A 98 -0.85 5.90 -7.43
CA THR A 98 -0.91 7.17 -8.17
C THR A 98 0.47 7.69 -8.53
N CYS A 99 1.43 7.61 -7.62
CA CYS A 99 2.83 7.92 -7.91
C CYS A 99 3.36 7.09 -9.09
N HIS A 100 3.21 5.78 -9.01
CA HIS A 100 3.69 4.86 -10.04
C HIS A 100 2.96 5.09 -11.37
N LYS A 101 1.64 5.28 -11.35
CA LYS A 101 0.81 5.57 -12.54
C LYS A 101 1.19 6.91 -13.18
N ALA A 102 1.44 7.96 -12.39
CA ALA A 102 1.90 9.24 -12.91
C ALA A 102 3.30 9.13 -13.54
N ALA A 103 4.19 8.31 -12.95
CA ALA A 103 5.49 8.04 -13.55
C ALA A 103 5.38 7.27 -14.87
N ASN A 104 4.52 6.24 -14.94
CA ASN A 104 4.23 5.52 -16.19
C ASN A 104 3.65 6.43 -17.27
N ASN A 105 2.73 7.34 -16.90
CA ASN A 105 2.19 8.34 -17.82
C ASN A 105 3.33 9.16 -18.46
N ARG A 106 4.29 9.61 -17.63
CA ARG A 106 5.44 10.38 -18.09
C ARG A 106 6.44 9.56 -18.91
N LEU A 107 6.58 8.26 -18.63
CA LEU A 107 7.46 7.37 -19.39
C LEU A 107 6.88 7.02 -20.76
N MET A 108 5.57 6.76 -20.83
CA MET A 108 4.87 6.29 -22.03
C MET A 108 4.60 7.40 -23.04
N ASN A 109 4.45 8.64 -22.58
CA ASN A 109 4.22 9.76 -23.47
C ASN A 109 5.53 10.36 -23.97
N ARG A 110 5.55 10.67 -25.28
CA ARG A 110 6.70 11.29 -25.91
C ARG A 110 7.06 12.59 -25.19
N TYR A 111 8.31 12.67 -24.76
CA TYR A 111 8.91 13.83 -24.13
C TYR A 111 10.18 14.21 -24.87
N ASP A 112 10.23 15.43 -25.41
CA ASP A 112 11.37 15.91 -26.19
C ASP A 112 12.52 16.43 -25.28
N GLY A 113 12.28 16.57 -23.97
CA GLY A 113 13.29 16.92 -22.97
C GLY A 113 14.12 15.72 -22.49
N LYS A 114 14.93 15.94 -21.45
CA LYS A 114 15.81 14.91 -20.87
C LYS A 114 15.13 14.20 -19.70
N GLN A 115 15.31 12.88 -19.60
CA GLN A 115 14.88 12.08 -18.45
C GLN A 115 16.05 11.88 -17.48
N VAL A 116 15.89 12.30 -16.23
CA VAL A 116 16.93 12.20 -15.19
C VAL A 116 16.47 11.22 -14.13
N LEU A 117 17.34 10.27 -13.77
CA LEU A 117 17.10 9.39 -12.63
C LEU A 117 17.84 9.90 -11.39
N TYR A 118 17.07 10.13 -10.34
CA TYR A 118 17.57 10.43 -9.01
C TYR A 118 17.75 9.13 -8.20
N LEU A 119 19.01 8.81 -7.95
CA LEU A 119 19.46 7.67 -7.16
C LEU A 119 20.07 8.14 -5.84
N ARG A 120 19.93 7.32 -4.80
CA ARG A 120 20.38 7.65 -3.43
C ARG A 120 20.62 6.42 -2.58
N GLY A 121 20.73 5.25 -3.22
CA GLY A 121 20.44 3.98 -2.59
C GLY A 121 18.94 3.75 -2.47
N TYR A 122 18.51 2.51 -2.69
CA TYR A 122 17.31 1.95 -2.07
C TYR A 122 17.54 1.91 -0.55
N ASP A 123 17.42 3.08 0.08
CA ASP A 123 17.76 3.34 1.48
C ASP A 123 16.64 2.88 2.40
N VAL A 124 17.08 2.30 3.51
CA VAL A 124 16.22 1.49 4.35
C VAL A 124 16.62 1.66 5.81
N GLU A 125 15.62 1.98 6.64
CA GLU A 125 15.77 2.30 8.05
C GLU A 125 15.23 1.19 8.96
N GLY A 126 15.82 1.11 10.15
CA GLY A 126 15.36 0.27 11.25
C GLY A 126 14.42 1.04 12.19
N SER A 127 13.34 0.38 12.60
CA SER A 127 12.35 0.93 13.52
C SER A 127 11.72 -0.17 14.37
N VAL A 128 11.20 0.21 15.53
CA VAL A 128 10.58 -0.71 16.50
C VAL A 128 9.18 -0.24 16.86
N SER A 129 8.30 -1.21 17.16
CA SER A 129 7.03 -0.95 17.84
C SER A 129 7.29 -0.73 19.32
N ILE A 130 6.92 0.43 19.87
CA ILE A 130 7.03 0.71 21.32
C ILE A 130 5.69 0.55 22.08
N GLY A 131 4.64 0.08 21.40
CA GLY A 131 3.29 -0.11 21.96
C GLY A 131 2.32 1.01 21.56
N ALA A 132 1.01 0.78 21.73
CA ALA A 132 -0.07 1.72 21.40
C ALA A 132 -0.02 2.31 19.97
N GLY A 133 0.43 1.53 18.99
CA GLY A 133 0.54 1.99 17.60
C GLY A 133 1.72 2.93 17.32
N SER A 134 2.60 3.15 18.28
CA SER A 134 3.73 4.06 18.13
C SER A 134 4.99 3.38 17.58
N ALA A 135 5.61 4.05 16.63
CA ALA A 135 6.90 3.72 16.05
C ALA A 135 8.03 4.46 16.77
N LEU A 136 9.10 3.77 17.16
CA LEU A 136 10.38 4.41 17.45
C LEU A 136 11.36 4.07 16.33
N GLY A 137 11.79 5.08 15.60
CA GLY A 137 12.77 4.96 14.53
C GLY A 137 13.61 6.22 14.44
N SER A 138 14.69 6.17 13.65
CA SER A 138 15.55 7.33 13.43
C SER A 138 15.81 7.49 11.94
N SER A 139 15.55 8.70 11.43
CA SER A 139 15.59 9.01 10.01
C SER A 139 16.14 10.42 9.75
N THR A 140 16.85 10.61 8.63
CA THR A 140 17.39 11.92 8.19
C THR A 140 16.53 12.56 7.08
N TYR A 141 16.23 13.85 7.11
CA TYR A 141 15.39 14.49 6.06
C TYR A 141 16.14 14.82 4.76
N HIS A 142 17.43 14.50 4.71
CA HIS A 142 18.34 14.92 3.65
C HIS A 142 17.91 14.45 2.27
N THR A 143 17.59 13.17 2.11
CA THR A 143 17.23 12.57 0.81
C THR A 143 15.93 13.11 0.22
N GLN A 144 14.92 13.36 1.06
CA GLN A 144 13.63 13.92 0.65
C GLN A 144 13.79 15.40 0.28
N THR A 145 14.43 16.19 1.16
CA THR A 145 14.65 17.64 0.94
C THR A 145 15.49 17.87 -0.31
N PHE A 146 16.54 17.07 -0.51
CA PHE A 146 17.37 17.13 -1.71
C PHE A 146 16.57 16.81 -2.97
N GLY A 147 15.75 15.76 -2.96
CA GLY A 147 14.94 15.38 -4.12
C GLY A 147 13.96 16.48 -4.56
N MET A 148 13.33 17.18 -3.61
CA MET A 148 12.46 18.32 -3.91
C MET A 148 13.24 19.51 -4.48
N LYS A 149 14.37 19.87 -3.87
CA LYS A 149 15.25 20.94 -4.36
C LYS A 149 15.77 20.63 -5.77
N LEU A 150 16.14 19.38 -6.03
CA LEU A 150 16.59 18.92 -7.35
C LEU A 150 15.49 19.12 -8.40
N ALA A 151 14.24 18.80 -8.07
CA ALA A 151 13.10 19.00 -8.96
C ALA A 151 12.91 20.48 -9.35
N GLU A 152 12.90 21.37 -8.35
CA GLU A 152 12.78 22.82 -8.55
C GLU A 152 13.91 23.36 -9.44
N MET A 153 15.13 22.88 -9.21
CA MET A 153 16.31 23.32 -9.94
C MET A 153 16.31 22.86 -11.39
N LEU A 154 15.91 21.62 -11.65
CA LEU A 154 15.84 21.07 -13.00
C LEU A 154 14.71 21.69 -13.82
N GLY A 155 13.59 22.06 -13.16
CA GLY A 155 12.43 22.68 -13.80
C GLY A 155 11.70 21.74 -14.76
N ASP A 156 10.73 22.28 -15.50
CA ASP A 156 9.78 21.49 -16.29
C ASP A 156 10.37 20.87 -17.57
N ASP A 157 11.51 21.40 -18.03
CA ASP A 157 12.24 20.95 -19.24
C ASP A 157 13.04 19.65 -19.01
N VAL A 158 13.06 19.16 -17.77
CA VAL A 158 13.67 17.89 -17.39
C VAL A 158 12.66 17.02 -16.65
N ALA A 159 12.53 15.77 -17.08
CA ALA A 159 11.71 14.77 -16.42
C ALA A 159 12.51 14.08 -15.33
N LEU A 160 12.29 14.46 -14.07
CA LEU A 160 12.93 13.84 -12.92
C LEU A 160 12.15 12.60 -12.46
N PHE A 161 12.82 11.46 -12.50
CA PHE A 161 12.35 10.18 -11.98
C PHE A 161 13.10 9.80 -10.71
N LYS A 162 12.42 9.10 -9.80
CA LYS A 162 13.02 8.49 -8.61
C LYS A 162 12.36 7.15 -8.32
N VAL A 163 13.07 6.27 -7.61
CA VAL A 163 12.44 5.13 -6.93
C VAL A 163 11.84 5.63 -5.62
N ILE A 164 10.60 5.23 -5.33
CA ILE A 164 9.93 5.54 -4.07
C ILE A 164 10.52 4.68 -2.96
N SER A 165 10.91 5.31 -1.85
CA SER A 165 11.39 4.59 -0.68
C SER A 165 10.26 4.42 0.34
N PRO A 166 10.29 3.41 1.22
CA PRO A 166 9.45 3.33 2.41
C PRO A 166 9.25 4.67 3.15
N LYS A 167 10.33 5.45 3.22
CA LYS A 167 10.37 6.73 3.91
C LYS A 167 9.74 7.87 3.11
N ASP A 168 9.90 7.85 1.78
CA ASP A 168 9.18 8.77 0.90
C ASP A 168 7.68 8.59 1.16
N VAL A 169 7.21 7.33 1.18
CA VAL A 169 5.80 7.02 1.45
C VAL A 169 5.39 7.54 2.82
N TYR A 170 6.16 7.27 3.88
CA TYR A 170 5.81 7.78 5.21
C TYR A 170 5.65 9.30 5.27
N TRP A 171 6.66 10.07 4.81
CA TRP A 171 6.60 11.52 4.92
C TRP A 171 5.59 12.16 3.97
N ASP A 172 5.49 11.63 2.76
CA ASP A 172 4.54 12.13 1.78
C ASP A 172 3.10 11.79 2.22
N THR A 173 2.87 10.64 2.86
CA THR A 173 1.53 10.27 3.37
C THR A 173 1.09 11.06 4.60
N ILE A 174 2.02 11.54 5.46
CA ILE A 174 1.68 12.51 6.52
C ILE A 174 1.08 13.79 5.90
N THR A 175 1.60 14.24 4.76
CA THR A 175 1.05 15.41 4.06
C THR A 175 -0.22 15.04 3.29
N ALA A 176 -0.27 13.84 2.70
CA ALA A 176 -1.38 13.40 1.88
C ALA A 176 -2.62 12.96 2.68
N GLN A 177 -2.49 12.76 3.99
CA GLN A 177 -3.59 12.28 4.85
C GLN A 177 -4.83 13.17 4.77
N ASP A 178 -4.65 14.48 4.54
CA ASP A 178 -5.73 15.45 4.35
C ASP A 178 -6.62 15.13 3.14
N PHE A 179 -6.17 14.24 2.25
CA PHE A 179 -6.89 13.81 1.05
C PHE A 179 -7.52 12.41 1.15
N PHE A 180 -7.30 11.68 2.25
CA PHE A 180 -7.60 10.25 2.32
C PHE A 180 -9.10 9.90 2.42
N SER A 181 -9.95 10.85 2.80
CA SER A 181 -11.40 10.60 2.93
C SER A 181 -12.16 10.91 1.64
N ASP A 182 -11.98 12.10 1.07
CA ASP A 182 -12.78 12.60 -0.07
C ASP A 182 -11.94 13.35 -1.13
N GLY A 183 -10.62 13.43 -0.94
CA GLY A 183 -9.71 14.30 -1.71
C GLY A 183 -8.85 13.60 -2.76
N TYR A 184 -9.24 12.44 -3.30
CA TYR A 184 -8.37 11.66 -4.20
C TYR A 184 -8.05 12.41 -5.50
N GLY A 185 -8.96 13.26 -5.97
CA GLY A 185 -8.70 14.17 -7.10
C GLY A 185 -7.61 15.20 -6.80
N GLU A 186 -7.62 15.80 -5.60
CA GLU A 186 -6.56 16.68 -5.10
C GLU A 186 -5.24 15.92 -4.96
N LEU A 187 -5.29 14.69 -4.44
CA LEU A 187 -4.12 13.82 -4.28
C LEU A 187 -3.44 13.53 -5.63
N ILE A 188 -4.21 13.22 -6.67
CA ILE A 188 -3.67 13.03 -8.03
C ILE A 188 -2.95 14.29 -8.50
N ARG A 189 -3.57 15.47 -8.37
CA ARG A 189 -2.94 16.75 -8.76
C ARG A 189 -1.67 17.02 -7.97
N TRP A 190 -1.70 16.72 -6.67
CA TRP A 190 -0.55 16.87 -5.78
C TRP A 190 0.62 15.96 -6.17
N VAL A 191 0.34 14.70 -6.52
CA VAL A 191 1.36 13.74 -6.98
C VAL A 191 1.97 14.16 -8.32
N VAL A 192 1.14 14.60 -9.28
CA VAL A 192 1.61 14.98 -10.63
C VAL A 192 2.52 16.22 -10.61
N ALA A 193 2.38 17.09 -9.60
CA ALA A 193 3.23 18.27 -9.44
C ALA A 193 4.63 17.99 -8.83
N ARG A 194 4.95 16.72 -8.53
CA ARG A 194 6.17 16.28 -7.85
C ARG A 194 7.05 15.42 -8.77
N PRO A 195 8.29 15.09 -8.37
CA PRO A 195 9.12 14.13 -9.11
C PRO A 195 8.37 12.83 -9.38
N SER A 196 8.47 12.31 -10.60
CA SER A 196 7.86 11.05 -10.98
C SER A 196 8.46 9.92 -10.16
N ALA A 197 7.64 9.27 -9.33
CA ALA A 197 8.10 8.27 -8.37
C ALA A 197 7.61 6.88 -8.77
N ILE A 198 8.54 5.94 -8.91
CA ILE A 198 8.26 4.55 -9.31
C ILE A 198 8.39 3.65 -8.09
N TYR A 199 7.35 2.87 -7.81
CA TYR A 199 7.42 1.77 -6.86
C TYR A 199 8.17 0.58 -7.45
N LEU A 200 9.11 0.03 -6.67
CA LEU A 200 9.79 -1.23 -6.94
C LEU A 200 9.65 -2.17 -5.75
N ASN A 201 9.36 -3.44 -6.02
CA ASN A 201 9.26 -4.48 -5.00
C ASN A 201 10.60 -4.67 -4.26
N ALA A 202 10.58 -4.77 -2.94
CA ALA A 202 11.81 -4.83 -2.14
C ALA A 202 12.65 -6.12 -2.34
N ARG A 203 12.11 -7.22 -2.88
CA ARG A 203 12.92 -8.40 -3.29
C ARG A 203 13.57 -8.21 -4.65
N ARG A 204 12.95 -7.45 -5.55
CA ARG A 204 13.34 -7.33 -6.97
C ARG A 204 13.79 -5.93 -7.38
N TRP A 205 14.03 -5.04 -6.42
CA TRP A 205 14.37 -3.64 -6.69
C TRP A 205 15.60 -3.48 -7.59
N GLN A 206 16.57 -4.39 -7.51
CA GLN A 206 17.77 -4.37 -8.36
C GLN A 206 17.42 -4.52 -9.84
N GLU A 207 16.54 -5.47 -10.17
CA GLU A 207 16.06 -5.67 -11.55
C GLU A 207 15.33 -4.42 -12.04
N GLY A 208 14.43 -3.88 -11.22
CA GLY A 208 13.70 -2.65 -11.55
C GLY A 208 14.59 -1.42 -11.73
N VAL A 209 15.65 -1.28 -10.93
CA VAL A 209 16.64 -0.19 -11.12
C VAL A 209 17.40 -0.38 -12.42
N LEU A 210 17.88 -1.59 -12.74
CA LEU A 210 18.56 -1.87 -14.01
C LEU A 210 17.70 -1.51 -15.21
N ASP A 211 16.42 -1.89 -15.18
CA ASP A 211 15.45 -1.56 -16.23
C ASP A 211 15.21 -0.05 -16.35
N LEU A 212 15.27 0.70 -15.25
CA LEU A 212 15.19 2.15 -15.26
C LEU A 212 16.44 2.78 -15.86
N LEU A 213 17.63 2.26 -15.57
CA LEU A 213 18.89 2.85 -16.05
C LEU A 213 18.89 3.00 -17.57
N ASP A 214 18.35 2.03 -18.29
CA ASP A 214 18.33 1.99 -19.75
C ASP A 214 17.29 2.91 -20.40
N ARG A 215 16.50 3.63 -19.60
CA ARG A 215 15.44 4.57 -20.05
C ARG A 215 15.76 6.02 -19.73
N MET A 216 16.90 6.30 -19.11
CA MET A 216 17.21 7.62 -18.56
C MET A 216 18.34 8.25 -19.37
N ASP A 217 18.37 9.58 -19.46
CA ASP A 217 19.37 10.38 -20.17
C ASP A 217 20.53 10.82 -19.27
N HIS A 218 20.29 11.01 -17.98
CA HIS A 218 21.33 11.38 -17.02
C HIS A 218 20.99 10.79 -15.64
N TYR A 219 22.01 10.62 -14.81
CA TYR A 219 21.88 10.05 -13.48
C TYR A 219 22.42 11.03 -12.44
N VAL A 220 21.60 11.37 -11.45
CA VAL A 220 22.04 12.13 -10.28
C VAL A 220 22.05 11.19 -9.10
N VAL A 221 23.23 10.95 -8.53
CA VAL A 221 23.41 10.08 -7.37
C VAL A 221 23.70 10.95 -6.15
N TYR A 222 22.77 11.01 -5.20
CA TYR A 222 22.98 11.72 -3.94
C TYR A 222 23.58 10.79 -2.90
N VAL A 223 24.74 11.16 -2.37
CA VAL A 223 25.51 10.38 -1.41
C VAL A 223 25.41 11.05 -0.04
N SER A 224 24.43 10.61 0.73
CA SER A 224 24.19 11.04 2.13
C SER A 224 24.46 9.94 3.16
N SER A 225 24.89 8.76 2.72
CA SER A 225 25.12 7.56 3.52
C SER A 225 26.04 6.60 2.76
N THR A 226 26.59 5.58 3.43
CA THR A 226 27.31 4.45 2.80
C THR A 226 26.47 3.19 2.95
N THR A 227 25.46 2.98 2.10
CA THR A 227 24.61 1.78 2.15
C THR A 227 24.97 0.77 1.06
N PRO A 228 24.71 -0.55 1.25
CA PRO A 228 25.00 -1.54 0.23
C PRO A 228 24.23 -1.28 -1.08
N SER A 229 23.02 -0.71 -0.99
CA SER A 229 22.21 -0.34 -2.15
C SER A 229 22.85 0.81 -2.93
N LEU A 230 23.30 1.86 -2.25
CA LEU A 230 24.00 2.97 -2.91
C LEU A 230 25.28 2.49 -3.61
N LEU A 231 26.10 1.69 -2.93
CA LEU A 231 27.32 1.16 -3.55
C LEU A 231 27.00 0.27 -4.76
N TRP A 232 25.94 -0.53 -4.66
CA TRP A 232 25.48 -1.35 -5.78
C TRP A 232 25.01 -0.49 -6.96
N GLU A 233 24.22 0.56 -6.72
CA GLU A 233 23.75 1.51 -7.75
C GLU A 233 24.94 2.20 -8.43
N LEU A 234 25.89 2.71 -7.66
CA LEU A 234 27.12 3.31 -8.16
C LEU A 234 27.93 2.33 -9.01
N ALA A 235 28.03 1.06 -8.61
CA ALA A 235 28.71 0.04 -9.39
C ALA A 235 27.99 -0.26 -10.73
N GLN A 236 26.65 -0.17 -10.80
CA GLN A 236 25.91 -0.33 -12.06
C GLN A 236 26.11 0.85 -13.04
N LEU A 237 26.48 2.01 -12.50
CA LEU A 237 26.79 3.22 -13.26
C LEU A 237 28.27 3.29 -13.69
N ASP A 238 29.16 2.54 -13.03
CA ASP A 238 30.60 2.49 -13.29
C ASP A 238 30.97 1.66 -14.55
N VAL A 239 30.28 1.92 -15.66
CA VAL A 239 30.49 1.27 -16.96
C VAL A 239 30.71 2.32 -18.05
N ASP A 240 31.52 2.00 -19.06
CA ASP A 240 31.98 2.94 -20.09
C ASP A 240 30.83 3.68 -20.81
N GLY A 241 29.64 3.09 -20.92
CA GLY A 241 28.48 3.71 -21.57
C GLY A 241 27.65 4.67 -20.70
N ARG A 242 27.93 4.77 -19.39
CA ARG A 242 27.12 5.58 -18.45
C ARG A 242 27.93 6.60 -17.65
N ARG A 243 29.21 6.34 -17.36
CA ARG A 243 30.06 7.19 -16.48
C ARG A 243 29.97 8.69 -16.80
N ASP A 244 30.04 9.07 -18.08
CA ASP A 244 30.04 10.47 -18.52
C ASP A 244 28.69 11.19 -18.29
N ARG A 245 27.65 10.45 -17.89
CA ARG A 245 26.27 10.93 -17.71
C ARG A 245 25.85 10.86 -16.24
N VAL A 246 26.81 10.73 -15.33
CA VAL A 246 26.58 10.58 -13.89
C VAL A 246 27.14 11.79 -13.17
N THR A 247 26.27 12.44 -12.40
CA THR A 247 26.66 13.45 -11.41
C THR A 247 26.46 12.88 -10.02
N VAL A 248 27.55 12.76 -9.27
CA VAL A 248 27.53 12.39 -7.86
C VAL A 248 27.50 13.66 -7.01
N VAL A 249 26.47 13.79 -6.17
CA VAL A 249 26.36 14.86 -5.19
C VAL A 249 26.77 14.32 -3.83
N LEU A 250 27.99 14.64 -3.41
CA LEU A 250 28.60 14.16 -2.18
C LEU A 250 28.28 15.11 -1.03
N ASP A 251 27.43 14.68 -0.10
CA ASP A 251 27.02 15.48 1.06
C ASP A 251 27.67 14.97 2.34
N ALA A 252 28.91 15.42 2.59
CA ALA A 252 29.69 15.02 3.74
C ALA A 252 29.01 15.38 5.09
N ALA A 253 28.19 16.44 5.13
CA ALA A 253 27.45 16.83 6.31
C ALA A 253 26.32 15.83 6.60
N ALA A 254 25.54 15.47 5.58
CA ALA A 254 24.50 14.45 5.68
C ALA A 254 25.08 13.07 6.04
N MET A 255 26.20 12.66 5.44
CA MET A 255 26.88 11.39 5.77
C MET A 255 27.25 11.31 7.25
N LYS A 256 27.82 12.38 7.80
CA LYS A 256 28.20 12.47 9.22
C LYS A 256 26.98 12.38 10.14
N GLU A 257 25.85 12.96 9.76
CA GLU A 257 24.60 12.87 10.52
C GLU A 257 24.01 11.46 10.44
N THR A 258 23.89 10.89 9.24
CA THR A 258 23.39 9.54 9.02
C THR A 258 24.16 8.49 9.82
N ARG A 259 25.49 8.63 9.95
CA ARG A 259 26.31 7.76 10.81
C ARG A 259 25.86 7.77 12.27
N LYS A 260 25.43 8.91 12.81
CA LYS A 260 24.89 8.99 14.18
C LYS A 260 23.58 8.22 14.30
N HIS A 261 22.72 8.32 13.29
CA HIS A 261 21.44 7.59 13.25
C HIS A 261 21.64 6.08 13.14
N LEU A 262 22.63 5.61 12.37
CA LEU A 262 23.00 4.18 12.35
C LEU A 262 23.38 3.66 13.73
N GLY A 263 24.14 4.42 14.52
CA GLY A 263 24.45 4.06 15.91
C GLY A 263 23.21 3.95 16.80
N VAL A 264 22.18 4.79 16.58
CA VAL A 264 20.88 4.66 17.25
C VAL A 264 20.18 3.38 16.81
N GLN A 265 20.17 3.06 15.52
CA GLN A 265 19.53 1.86 14.99
C GLN A 265 20.20 0.57 15.49
N GLU A 266 21.53 0.54 15.59
CA GLU A 266 22.28 -0.55 16.24
C GLU A 266 21.92 -0.68 17.73
N GLY A 267 21.78 0.46 18.43
CA GLY A 267 21.30 0.49 19.81
C GLY A 267 19.88 -0.09 19.96
N LEU A 268 18.96 0.27 19.06
CA LEU A 268 17.62 -0.31 19.00
C LEU A 268 17.67 -1.83 18.79
N ARG A 269 18.53 -2.32 17.89
CA ARG A 269 18.75 -3.75 17.71
C ARG A 269 19.23 -4.43 18.98
N GLY A 270 20.18 -3.81 19.69
CA GLY A 270 20.70 -4.32 20.95
C GLY A 270 19.63 -4.39 22.04
N LEU A 271 18.68 -3.45 22.06
CA LEU A 271 17.62 -3.37 23.08
C LEU A 271 16.40 -4.25 22.76
N PHE A 272 15.99 -4.31 21.50
CA PHE A 272 14.70 -4.86 21.09
C PHE A 272 14.81 -6.13 20.22
N GLY A 273 16.03 -6.49 19.79
CA GLY A 273 16.29 -7.75 19.07
C GLY A 273 15.47 -7.91 17.79
N GLU A 274 14.72 -9.01 17.70
CA GLU A 274 13.89 -9.36 16.54
C GLU A 274 12.64 -8.48 16.39
N GLN A 275 12.29 -7.69 17.40
CA GLN A 275 11.19 -6.72 17.31
C GLN A 275 11.55 -5.51 16.44
N VAL A 276 12.82 -5.35 16.07
CA VAL A 276 13.25 -4.33 15.11
C VAL A 276 12.88 -4.76 13.71
N ILE A 277 11.96 -4.02 13.12
CA ILE A 277 11.58 -4.17 11.73
C ILE A 277 12.49 -3.24 10.95
N TRP A 278 13.39 -3.88 10.23
CA TRP A 278 14.20 -3.24 9.22
C TRP A 278 13.47 -3.33 7.91
N SER A 279 13.40 -2.24 7.16
CA SER A 279 12.90 -2.38 5.78
C SER A 279 13.85 -3.25 4.90
N LYS A 280 15.07 -3.60 5.39
CA LYS A 280 16.17 -4.30 4.70
C LYS A 280 17.10 -4.90 5.73
N GLN A 281 17.48 -6.14 5.50
CA GLN A 281 18.42 -6.87 6.33
C GLN A 281 19.86 -6.60 5.87
N GLY A 282 20.76 -6.37 6.83
CA GLY A 282 22.21 -6.35 6.60
C GLY A 282 22.92 -5.11 7.14
N PRO A 283 24.17 -5.24 7.62
CA PRO A 283 24.97 -4.11 8.09
C PRO A 283 25.39 -3.20 6.92
N PRO A 284 25.73 -1.93 7.18
CA PRO A 284 26.43 -1.11 6.18
C PRO A 284 27.75 -1.78 5.77
N PRO A 285 28.21 -1.59 4.52
CA PRO A 285 29.45 -2.15 4.02
C PRO A 285 30.66 -1.51 4.71
N GLU A 286 31.77 -2.26 4.79
CA GLU A 286 33.06 -1.81 5.35
C GLU A 286 33.81 -0.85 4.40
N MET A 287 33.15 0.23 3.98
CA MET A 287 33.78 1.29 3.19
C MET A 287 33.75 2.61 3.97
N THR A 288 34.91 3.22 4.14
CA THR A 288 35.02 4.54 4.80
C THR A 288 34.54 5.65 3.88
N GLU A 289 34.15 6.79 4.46
CA GLU A 289 33.81 8.01 3.71
C GLU A 289 34.95 8.45 2.78
N GLY A 290 36.20 8.34 3.24
CA GLY A 290 37.38 8.69 2.46
C GLY A 290 37.59 7.76 1.27
N GLU A 291 37.41 6.46 1.45
CA GLU A 291 37.47 5.47 0.37
C GLU A 291 36.36 5.71 -0.66
N LEU A 292 35.11 5.94 -0.21
CA LEU A 292 34.01 6.23 -1.13
C LEU A 292 34.28 7.50 -1.91
N THR A 293 34.71 8.57 -1.25
CA THR A 293 35.05 9.86 -1.88
C THR A 293 36.11 9.66 -2.96
N ALA A 294 37.22 8.99 -2.63
CA ALA A 294 38.28 8.72 -3.58
C ALA A 294 37.77 7.88 -4.78
N TRP A 295 36.96 6.86 -4.50
CA TRP A 295 36.41 5.97 -5.52
C TRP A 295 35.46 6.70 -6.49
N VAL A 296 34.54 7.55 -5.99
CA VAL A 296 33.61 8.31 -6.86
C VAL A 296 34.33 9.41 -7.65
N SER A 297 35.29 10.11 -7.04
CA SER A 297 36.02 11.19 -7.70
C SER A 297 36.93 10.72 -8.83
N GLU A 298 37.37 9.47 -8.80
CA GLU A 298 38.12 8.86 -9.91
C GLU A 298 37.24 8.53 -11.12
N ARG A 299 35.92 8.35 -10.93
CA ARG A 299 35.01 7.73 -11.91
C ARG A 299 33.94 8.65 -12.47
N PHE A 300 33.49 9.62 -11.69
CA PHE A 300 32.32 10.43 -11.99
C PHE A 300 32.59 11.91 -11.78
N LEU A 301 31.71 12.76 -12.33
CA LEU A 301 31.64 14.15 -11.91
C LEU A 301 31.11 14.19 -10.47
N VAL A 302 31.93 14.68 -9.54
CA VAL A 302 31.56 14.84 -8.14
C VAL A 302 31.42 16.31 -7.82
N ILE A 303 30.29 16.68 -7.21
CA ILE A 303 29.99 18.03 -6.73
C ILE A 303 29.44 18.00 -5.31
N THR A 304 29.39 19.15 -4.65
CA THR A 304 28.70 19.31 -3.36
C THR A 304 27.27 19.85 -3.54
N PRO A 305 26.40 19.77 -2.51
CA PRO A 305 25.08 20.39 -2.54
C PRO A 305 25.09 21.91 -2.78
N GLU A 306 26.17 22.61 -2.40
CA GLU A 306 26.35 24.05 -2.62
C GLU A 306 26.74 24.38 -4.07
N GLU A 307 27.46 23.47 -4.74
CA GLU A 307 27.87 23.62 -6.13
C GLU A 307 26.72 23.30 -7.11
N LEU A 308 25.68 22.62 -6.63
CA LEU A 308 24.47 22.32 -7.39
C LEU A 308 23.85 23.63 -7.92
N GLY A 309 23.61 23.70 -9.24
CA GLY A 309 22.98 24.87 -9.88
C GLY A 309 23.91 26.05 -10.13
N THR A 310 25.20 25.93 -9.78
CA THR A 310 26.22 26.91 -10.17
C THR A 310 26.76 26.62 -11.57
N SER A 311 27.39 27.61 -12.20
CA SER A 311 27.97 27.48 -13.55
C SER A 311 29.05 26.40 -13.67
N GLY A 312 29.61 25.93 -12.55
CA GLY A 312 30.64 24.88 -12.49
C GLY A 312 30.15 23.52 -11.99
N GLY A 313 28.87 23.38 -11.61
CA GLY A 313 28.28 22.12 -11.13
C GLY A 313 27.24 21.54 -12.10
N LEU A 314 26.22 20.86 -11.57
CA LEU A 314 25.08 20.40 -12.37
C LEU A 314 24.23 21.60 -12.81
N SER A 315 24.17 21.85 -14.12
CA SER A 315 23.31 22.88 -14.71
C SER A 315 22.37 22.25 -15.74
N ARG A 316 21.22 22.90 -15.98
CA ARG A 316 20.27 22.48 -17.04
C ARG A 316 20.95 22.40 -18.40
N ALA A 317 21.84 23.34 -18.70
CA ALA A 317 22.61 23.37 -19.94
C ALA A 317 23.57 22.18 -20.05
N GLY A 318 24.16 21.73 -18.93
CA GLY A 318 24.99 20.53 -18.88
C GLY A 318 24.19 19.26 -19.24
N ILE A 319 23.06 19.05 -18.58
CA ILE A 319 22.17 17.89 -18.84
C ILE A 319 21.63 17.92 -20.28
N ALA A 320 21.28 19.10 -20.80
CA ALA A 320 20.82 19.25 -22.18
C ALA A 320 21.93 18.92 -23.20
N GLY A 321 23.19 19.23 -22.87
CA GLY A 321 24.37 18.95 -23.70
C GLY A 321 24.79 17.47 -23.75
N ASP A 322 24.30 16.64 -22.83
CA ASP A 322 24.61 15.22 -22.82
C ASP A 322 24.07 14.52 -24.07
N SER A 323 24.97 13.98 -24.87
CA SER A 323 24.68 13.23 -26.09
C SER A 323 24.19 11.81 -25.80
N SER A 324 23.12 11.69 -25.01
CA SER A 324 22.44 10.43 -24.76
C SER A 324 21.83 9.88 -26.06
N LEU A 325 22.39 8.77 -26.55
CA LEU A 325 21.80 7.91 -27.59
C LEU A 325 21.06 6.76 -26.90
N LEU A 326 19.93 7.05 -26.26
CA LEU A 326 19.01 5.99 -25.84
C LEU A 326 18.62 5.16 -27.07
N ARG A 327 18.60 3.83 -26.93
CA ARG A 327 18.25 2.94 -28.04
C ARG A 327 16.80 3.22 -28.47
N PRO A 328 16.49 3.23 -29.78
CA PRO A 328 15.12 3.31 -30.24
C PRO A 328 14.26 2.22 -29.59
N GLY A 329 13.12 2.60 -29.02
CA GLY A 329 12.20 1.68 -28.30
C GLY A 329 12.48 1.52 -26.79
N ASN A 330 13.57 2.08 -26.25
CA ASN A 330 13.78 2.12 -24.79
C ASN A 330 12.94 3.23 -24.11
N ARG A 331 12.61 4.29 -24.84
CA ARG A 331 11.66 5.32 -24.40
C ARG A 331 10.23 4.86 -24.70
N GLU A 332 9.24 5.44 -24.01
CA GLU A 332 7.82 5.22 -24.31
C GLU A 332 7.29 3.83 -23.92
N THR A 333 7.84 3.25 -22.85
CA THR A 333 7.40 1.98 -22.24
C THR A 333 7.03 2.16 -20.77
N TRP A 334 6.25 1.25 -20.19
CA TRP A 334 5.83 1.31 -18.79
C TRP A 334 6.63 0.39 -17.87
N PHE A 335 6.42 0.54 -16.57
CA PHE A 335 6.82 -0.42 -15.54
C PHE A 335 5.58 -1.10 -14.95
N ASP A 336 5.72 -2.38 -14.66
CA ASP A 336 4.70 -3.12 -13.96
C ASP A 336 4.69 -2.73 -12.48
N PHE A 337 3.49 -2.59 -11.93
CA PHE A 337 3.28 -2.26 -10.53
C PHE A 337 3.19 -3.55 -9.69
N ASP A 338 4.34 -4.14 -9.35
CA ASP A 338 4.46 -5.36 -8.53
C ASP A 338 4.40 -5.05 -7.03
N PHE A 339 3.32 -4.41 -6.58
CA PHE A 339 3.10 -4.11 -5.17
C PHE A 339 2.61 -5.37 -4.45
N SER A 340 3.57 -6.07 -3.85
CA SER A 340 3.38 -7.36 -3.17
C SER A 340 4.36 -7.53 -2.00
N PRO A 341 4.03 -8.34 -0.98
CA PRO A 341 4.92 -8.56 0.16
C PRO A 341 6.25 -9.19 -0.27
N ALA A 342 7.36 -8.63 0.22
CA ALA A 342 8.71 -9.13 0.02
C ALA A 342 9.03 -10.35 0.91
N LEU A 343 8.16 -11.36 0.90
CA LEU A 343 8.30 -12.64 1.61
C LEU A 343 8.76 -13.75 0.68
N GLU A 344 9.16 -14.89 1.23
CA GLU A 344 9.45 -16.12 0.48
C GLU A 344 8.24 -16.59 -0.35
N ASP A 345 8.53 -17.24 -1.49
CA ASP A 345 7.51 -17.58 -2.49
C ASP A 345 6.39 -18.46 -1.93
N GLU A 346 6.71 -19.34 -0.97
CA GLU A 346 5.74 -20.16 -0.25
C GLU A 346 4.77 -19.33 0.59
N ASP A 347 5.28 -18.37 1.37
CA ASP A 347 4.44 -17.47 2.20
C ASP A 347 3.59 -16.55 1.30
N VAL A 348 4.14 -16.08 0.18
CA VAL A 348 3.39 -15.31 -0.84
C VAL A 348 2.25 -16.14 -1.44
N ALA A 349 2.52 -17.41 -1.77
CA ALA A 349 1.50 -18.32 -2.28
C ALA A 349 0.40 -18.59 -1.25
N ARG A 350 0.76 -18.79 0.03
CA ARG A 350 -0.19 -18.94 1.15
C ARG A 350 -1.06 -17.70 1.34
N LEU A 351 -0.48 -16.50 1.28
CA LEU A 351 -1.23 -15.24 1.34
C LEU A 351 -2.23 -15.08 0.19
N ARG A 352 -1.84 -15.46 -1.04
CA ARG A 352 -2.75 -15.44 -2.20
C ARG A 352 -3.88 -16.45 -2.06
N ALA A 353 -3.60 -17.64 -1.55
CA ALA A 353 -4.63 -18.64 -1.26
C ALA A 353 -5.63 -18.12 -0.21
N MET A 354 -5.13 -17.51 0.87
CA MET A 354 -5.97 -16.88 1.90
C MET A 354 -6.84 -15.76 1.34
N SER A 355 -6.30 -14.91 0.46
CA SER A 355 -7.08 -13.87 -0.23
C SER A 355 -8.20 -14.47 -1.09
N ALA A 356 -7.92 -15.55 -1.82
CA ALA A 356 -8.93 -16.25 -2.60
C ALA A 356 -10.01 -16.91 -1.71
N ASP A 357 -9.61 -17.49 -0.57
CA ASP A 357 -10.53 -18.12 0.37
C ASP A 357 -11.44 -17.10 1.07
N LEU A 358 -10.91 -15.95 1.46
CA LEU A 358 -11.72 -14.81 1.94
C LEU A 358 -12.71 -14.36 0.86
N GLY A 359 -12.27 -14.40 -0.42
CA GLY A 359 -13.15 -14.17 -1.56
C GLY A 359 -14.33 -15.13 -1.59
N ARG A 360 -14.05 -16.44 -1.53
CA ARG A 360 -15.07 -17.50 -1.51
C ARG A 360 -16.03 -17.37 -0.34
N LEU A 361 -15.53 -17.11 0.87
CA LEU A 361 -16.36 -16.93 2.07
C LEU A 361 -17.36 -15.78 1.90
N VAL A 362 -16.90 -14.63 1.39
CA VAL A 362 -17.77 -13.49 1.12
C VAL A 362 -18.77 -13.84 0.01
N ASP A 363 -18.32 -14.44 -1.08
CA ASP A 363 -19.20 -14.75 -2.21
C ASP A 363 -20.29 -15.78 -1.83
N GLU A 364 -19.93 -16.82 -1.09
CA GLU A 364 -20.88 -17.82 -0.57
C GLU A 364 -21.91 -17.19 0.37
N ALA A 365 -21.48 -16.28 1.26
CA ALA A 365 -22.37 -15.58 2.17
C ALA A 365 -23.38 -14.69 1.42
N LEU A 366 -22.92 -13.97 0.39
CA LEU A 366 -23.76 -13.03 -0.37
C LEU A 366 -24.69 -13.75 -1.38
N ASP A 367 -24.28 -14.86 -1.98
CA ASP A 367 -25.08 -15.58 -2.98
C ASP A 367 -26.09 -16.56 -2.39
N SER A 368 -25.73 -17.20 -1.28
CA SER A 368 -26.54 -18.27 -0.70
C SER A 368 -27.25 -17.79 0.54
N HIS A 369 -26.47 -17.48 1.58
CA HIS A 369 -27.01 -17.19 2.89
C HIS A 369 -25.97 -16.58 3.82
N VAL A 370 -26.22 -15.35 4.28
CA VAL A 370 -25.43 -14.74 5.36
C VAL A 370 -25.80 -15.41 6.69
N GLU A 371 -24.95 -16.33 7.14
CA GLU A 371 -25.16 -17.06 8.39
C GLU A 371 -24.98 -16.17 9.64
N CYS A 372 -23.98 -15.28 9.61
CA CYS A 372 -23.62 -14.40 10.72
C CYS A 372 -23.13 -13.06 10.17
N LEU A 373 -23.95 -12.01 10.31
CA LEU A 373 -23.67 -10.71 9.71
C LEU A 373 -22.39 -10.06 10.28
N PRO A 374 -22.16 -10.03 11.61
CA PRO A 374 -20.91 -9.50 12.15
C PRO A 374 -19.65 -10.21 11.63
N LEU A 375 -19.71 -11.54 11.44
CA LEU A 375 -18.58 -12.29 10.91
C LEU A 375 -18.32 -11.95 9.43
N THR A 376 -19.40 -11.79 8.65
CA THR A 376 -19.33 -11.41 7.23
C THR A 376 -18.70 -10.02 7.05
N VAL A 377 -19.00 -9.07 7.96
CA VAL A 377 -18.34 -7.76 8.00
C VAL A 377 -16.83 -7.92 8.16
N VAL A 378 -16.39 -8.77 9.10
CA VAL A 378 -14.96 -8.99 9.32
C VAL A 378 -14.29 -9.68 8.12
N HIS A 379 -14.98 -10.62 7.45
CA HIS A 379 -14.47 -11.24 6.22
C HIS A 379 -14.28 -10.22 5.09
N LEU A 380 -15.21 -9.27 4.93
CA LEU A 380 -15.06 -8.16 3.97
C LEU A 380 -13.85 -7.30 4.31
N GLN A 381 -13.66 -6.95 5.59
CA GLN A 381 -12.49 -6.17 6.03
C GLN A 381 -11.17 -6.90 5.78
N LEU A 382 -11.09 -8.18 6.13
CA LEU A 382 -9.91 -9.00 5.86
C LEU A 382 -9.65 -9.16 4.35
N ARG A 383 -10.72 -9.27 3.54
CA ARG A 383 -10.60 -9.32 2.08
C ARG A 383 -10.03 -8.02 1.52
N ILE A 384 -10.53 -6.84 1.96
CA ILE A 384 -9.97 -5.52 1.61
C ILE A 384 -8.48 -5.47 1.93
N TYR A 385 -8.10 -5.90 3.13
CA TYR A 385 -6.70 -5.93 3.55
C TYR A 385 -5.85 -6.84 2.65
N ALA A 386 -6.30 -8.07 2.41
CA ALA A 386 -5.56 -9.06 1.64
C ALA A 386 -5.41 -8.65 0.17
N THR A 387 -6.45 -8.08 -0.47
CA THR A 387 -6.37 -7.63 -1.87
C THR A 387 -5.46 -6.41 -2.02
N LEU A 388 -5.43 -5.51 -1.03
CA LEU A 388 -4.51 -4.37 -1.01
C LEU A 388 -3.04 -4.79 -0.93
N LEU A 389 -2.71 -5.85 -0.17
CA LEU A 389 -1.35 -6.39 -0.12
C LEU A 389 -0.79 -6.78 -1.50
N PHE A 390 -1.67 -7.12 -2.46
CA PHE A 390 -1.29 -7.59 -3.80
C PHE A 390 -1.65 -6.61 -4.92
N ALA A 391 -1.96 -5.36 -4.59
CA ALA A 391 -2.34 -4.33 -5.57
C ALA A 391 -3.59 -4.66 -6.39
N GLU A 392 -4.46 -5.53 -5.90
CA GLU A 392 -5.67 -5.98 -6.59
C GLU A 392 -6.81 -4.95 -6.42
N HIS A 393 -6.58 -3.70 -6.86
CA HIS A 393 -7.52 -2.59 -6.67
C HIS A 393 -8.93 -2.84 -7.23
N ASP A 394 -9.07 -3.56 -8.35
CA ASP A 394 -10.39 -3.98 -8.85
C ASP A 394 -11.12 -4.83 -7.81
N ARG A 395 -10.46 -5.85 -7.25
CA ARG A 395 -11.03 -6.73 -6.22
C ARG A 395 -11.27 -5.97 -4.91
N THR A 396 -10.39 -5.06 -4.53
CA THR A 396 -10.62 -4.17 -3.38
C THR A 396 -11.85 -3.31 -3.62
N GLY A 397 -12.01 -2.71 -4.81
CA GLY A 397 -13.15 -1.88 -5.18
C GLY A 397 -14.48 -2.65 -5.16
N ARG A 398 -14.51 -3.88 -5.70
CA ARG A 398 -15.67 -4.79 -5.60
C ARG A 398 -16.02 -5.13 -4.14
N THR A 399 -15.00 -5.36 -3.32
CA THR A 399 -15.20 -5.67 -1.90
C THR A 399 -15.73 -4.44 -1.14
N LEU A 400 -15.25 -3.24 -1.46
CA LEU A 400 -15.77 -1.98 -0.92
C LEU A 400 -17.22 -1.73 -1.37
N ALA A 401 -17.58 -2.08 -2.60
CA ALA A 401 -18.97 -2.01 -3.07
C ALA A 401 -19.89 -2.95 -2.28
N SER A 402 -19.46 -4.20 -2.05
CA SER A 402 -20.19 -5.13 -1.19
C SER A 402 -20.32 -4.61 0.25
N TYR A 403 -19.24 -4.05 0.79
CA TYR A 403 -19.23 -3.46 2.12
C TYR A 403 -20.17 -2.25 2.23
N ALA A 404 -20.20 -1.38 1.21
CA ALA A 404 -21.14 -0.26 1.11
C ALA A 404 -22.60 -0.73 1.06
N GLY A 405 -22.93 -1.77 0.29
CA GLY A 405 -24.29 -2.34 0.23
C GLY A 405 -24.77 -2.86 1.59
N LEU A 406 -23.87 -3.53 2.32
CA LEU A 406 -24.12 -3.99 3.69
C LEU A 406 -24.35 -2.81 4.66
N LEU A 407 -23.53 -1.77 4.59
CA LEU A 407 -23.66 -0.56 5.41
C LEU A 407 -24.97 0.17 5.13
N GLN A 408 -25.38 0.27 3.87
CA GLN A 408 -26.68 0.83 3.48
C GLN A 408 -27.84 0.02 4.09
N ALA A 409 -27.82 -1.32 3.98
CA ALA A 409 -28.85 -2.16 4.59
C ALA A 409 -28.94 -1.93 6.11
N ALA A 410 -27.79 -1.81 6.78
CA ALA A 410 -27.74 -1.52 8.21
C ALA A 410 -28.32 -0.13 8.52
N LEU A 411 -27.97 0.88 7.72
CA LEU A 411 -28.50 2.23 7.87
C LEU A 411 -30.03 2.25 7.73
N GLU A 412 -30.57 1.65 6.66
CA GLU A 412 -32.02 1.54 6.43
C GLU A 412 -32.75 0.81 7.57
N TYR A 413 -32.11 -0.21 8.15
CA TYR A 413 -32.70 -0.96 9.25
C TYR A 413 -32.72 -0.18 10.56
N TYR A 414 -31.69 0.63 10.85
CA TYR A 414 -31.50 1.30 12.13
C TYR A 414 -31.93 2.78 12.17
N GLU A 415 -32.05 3.45 11.02
CA GLU A 415 -32.45 4.87 10.90
C GLU A 415 -33.90 5.21 11.32
N PRO A 416 -34.92 4.32 11.19
CA PRO A 416 -36.28 4.62 11.64
C PRO A 416 -36.39 4.92 13.15
N GLU A 417 -37.35 5.76 13.55
CA GLU A 417 -37.57 6.17 14.96
C GLU A 417 -38.10 5.04 15.87
N GLU A 418 -38.44 3.88 15.31
CA GLU A 418 -38.74 2.68 16.09
C GLU A 418 -37.50 2.26 16.88
N PRO A 419 -37.62 1.89 18.18
CA PRO A 419 -36.49 1.54 19.02
C PRO A 419 -35.94 0.14 18.66
N ARG A 420 -35.35 0.00 17.46
CA ARG A 420 -34.64 -1.20 16.98
C ARG A 420 -33.24 -1.29 17.57
N ILE A 421 -32.65 -0.14 17.85
CA ILE A 421 -31.52 0.01 18.77
C ILE A 421 -32.08 0.14 20.20
N ALA A 422 -32.66 -0.94 20.71
CA ALA A 422 -33.29 -0.93 22.02
C ALA A 422 -32.26 -0.58 23.11
N ALA A 423 -32.64 0.32 24.02
CA ALA A 423 -31.89 0.77 25.21
C ALA A 423 -30.70 1.74 25.01
N LEU A 424 -30.45 2.31 23.82
CA LEU A 424 -29.46 3.39 23.67
C LEU A 424 -30.06 4.79 23.89
N THR A 425 -29.23 5.70 24.40
CA THR A 425 -29.58 7.13 24.48
C THR A 425 -29.66 7.72 23.06
N PRO A 426 -30.43 8.81 22.83
CA PRO A 426 -30.49 9.46 21.52
C PRO A 426 -29.11 9.85 20.95
N GLN A 427 -28.20 10.28 21.83
CA GLN A 427 -26.82 10.62 21.48
C GLN A 427 -26.04 9.41 20.94
N ARG A 428 -26.17 8.25 21.58
CA ARG A 428 -25.51 7.02 21.11
C ARG A 428 -26.11 6.53 19.81
N ARG A 429 -27.44 6.59 19.68
CA ARG A 429 -28.13 6.28 18.42
C ARG A 429 -27.59 7.13 17.27
N GLU A 430 -27.50 8.45 17.47
CA GLU A 430 -26.97 9.36 16.45
C GLU A 430 -25.52 9.05 16.09
N ALA A 431 -24.67 8.77 17.09
CA ALA A 431 -23.28 8.39 16.85
C ALA A 431 -23.16 7.11 15.99
N HIS A 432 -23.99 6.10 16.23
CA HIS A 432 -24.01 4.87 15.43
C HIS A 432 -24.52 5.09 14.00
N LEU A 433 -25.52 5.94 13.82
CA LEU A 433 -26.02 6.29 12.48
C LEU A 433 -25.00 7.10 11.69
N ASN A 434 -24.32 8.05 12.33
CA ASN A 434 -23.26 8.82 11.68
C ASN A 434 -22.09 7.92 11.29
N MET A 435 -21.68 7.00 12.15
CA MET A 435 -20.66 5.99 11.81
C MET A 435 -21.03 5.19 10.56
N LEU A 436 -22.28 4.74 10.42
CA LEU A 436 -22.73 4.05 9.21
C LEU A 436 -22.69 4.95 7.97
N ARG A 437 -23.11 6.22 8.09
CA ARG A 437 -23.12 7.19 6.99
C ARG A 437 -21.69 7.52 6.54
N GLU A 438 -20.79 7.82 7.47
CA GLU A 438 -19.39 8.15 7.20
C GLU A 438 -18.67 6.98 6.51
N HIS A 439 -18.83 5.75 7.03
CA HIS A 439 -18.29 4.55 6.37
C HIS A 439 -18.90 4.33 4.98
N LEU A 440 -20.20 4.53 4.82
CA LEU A 440 -20.89 4.35 3.53
C LEU A 440 -20.36 5.35 2.49
N GLU A 441 -20.29 6.63 2.83
CA GLU A 441 -19.80 7.69 1.95
C GLU A 441 -18.33 7.43 1.53
N LEU A 442 -17.47 7.10 2.51
CA LEU A 442 -16.07 6.76 2.27
C LEU A 442 -15.92 5.56 1.32
N THR A 443 -16.65 4.47 1.59
CA THR A 443 -16.53 3.22 0.82
C THR A 443 -17.08 3.34 -0.59
N GLN A 444 -18.16 4.11 -0.78
CA GLN A 444 -18.68 4.45 -2.11
C GLN A 444 -17.69 5.27 -2.91
N TYR A 445 -17.17 6.34 -2.31
CA TYR A 445 -16.21 7.22 -2.97
C TYR A 445 -14.95 6.46 -3.38
N ILE A 446 -14.26 5.83 -2.43
CA ILE A 446 -12.98 5.16 -2.70
C ILE A 446 -13.18 3.91 -3.57
N GLY A 447 -14.25 3.14 -3.35
CA GLY A 447 -14.54 1.96 -4.15
C GLY A 447 -14.67 2.29 -5.64
N LEU A 448 -15.35 3.39 -5.98
CA LEU A 448 -15.44 3.89 -7.36
C LEU A 448 -14.09 4.41 -7.89
N GLN A 449 -13.29 5.08 -7.06
CA GLN A 449 -11.94 5.52 -7.47
C GLN A 449 -11.04 4.32 -7.80
N LEU A 450 -11.07 3.26 -7.00
CA LEU A 450 -10.27 2.07 -7.25
C LEU A 450 -10.73 1.33 -8.51
N LEU A 451 -12.04 1.15 -8.71
CA LEU A 451 -12.56 0.51 -9.92
C LEU A 451 -12.30 1.32 -11.19
N SER A 452 -12.29 2.65 -11.11
CA SER A 452 -12.02 3.52 -12.26
C SER A 452 -10.53 3.72 -12.53
N SER A 453 -9.64 3.24 -11.65
CA SER A 453 -8.21 3.47 -11.76
C SER A 453 -7.56 2.73 -12.92
N GLY A 454 -8.07 1.56 -13.34
CA GLY A 454 -7.40 0.68 -14.32
C GLY A 454 -5.97 0.30 -13.92
N LYS A 455 -5.23 -0.39 -14.80
CA LYS A 455 -3.82 -0.69 -14.53
C LYS A 455 -2.96 0.58 -14.53
N THR A 456 -1.77 0.51 -13.95
CA THR A 456 -0.86 1.66 -13.86
C THR A 456 -0.30 2.14 -15.21
N HIS A 457 -0.55 1.44 -16.31
CA HIS A 457 -0.20 1.83 -17.67
C HIS A 457 -1.42 2.11 -18.57
N GLU A 458 -2.63 1.99 -18.04
CA GLU A 458 -3.88 2.24 -18.75
C GLU A 458 -4.43 3.62 -18.34
N PHE A 459 -4.81 4.49 -19.29
CA PHE A 459 -5.24 5.88 -19.00
C PHE A 459 -6.62 6.23 -19.56
N ASP A 460 -7.36 5.23 -20.01
CA ASP A 460 -8.73 5.40 -20.50
C ASP A 460 -9.70 5.72 -19.37
N ASP A 461 -10.88 6.23 -19.72
CA ASP A 461 -11.96 6.49 -18.77
C ASP A 461 -12.75 5.21 -18.50
N TYR A 462 -12.54 4.63 -17.33
CA TYR A 462 -13.24 3.43 -16.84
C TYR A 462 -14.47 3.74 -15.98
N SER A 463 -14.88 5.01 -15.86
CA SER A 463 -15.94 5.43 -14.93
C SER A 463 -17.28 4.72 -15.16
N VAL A 464 -17.66 4.47 -16.42
CA VAL A 464 -18.93 3.79 -16.76
C VAL A 464 -18.91 2.32 -16.32
N GLU A 465 -17.84 1.59 -16.64
CA GLU A 465 -17.68 0.18 -16.24
C GLU A 465 -17.54 0.04 -14.71
N ALA A 466 -16.78 0.96 -14.09
CA ALA A 466 -16.62 1.04 -12.65
C ALA A 466 -17.97 1.25 -11.95
N THR A 467 -18.82 2.16 -12.46
CA THR A 467 -20.16 2.42 -11.90
C THR A 467 -21.05 1.19 -11.99
N ALA A 468 -21.06 0.51 -13.15
CA ALA A 468 -21.86 -0.70 -13.34
C ALA A 468 -21.39 -1.86 -12.45
N THR A 469 -20.07 -2.05 -12.34
CA THR A 469 -19.45 -3.05 -11.47
C THR A 469 -19.77 -2.78 -10.00
N PHE A 470 -19.58 -1.53 -9.56
CA PHE A 470 -19.88 -1.11 -8.20
C PHE A 470 -21.35 -1.37 -7.86
N ALA A 471 -22.28 -0.92 -8.72
CA ALA A 471 -23.71 -1.11 -8.51
C ALA A 471 -24.09 -2.60 -8.39
N THR A 472 -23.47 -3.47 -9.19
CA THR A 472 -23.76 -4.92 -9.16
C THR A 472 -23.40 -5.54 -7.81
N GLU A 473 -22.18 -5.30 -7.32
CA GLU A 473 -21.72 -5.86 -6.04
C GLU A 473 -22.43 -5.19 -4.85
N TYR A 474 -22.73 -3.90 -4.97
CA TYR A 474 -23.49 -3.14 -3.98
C TYR A 474 -24.90 -3.70 -3.78
N GLU A 475 -25.68 -3.85 -4.86
CA GLU A 475 -27.06 -4.37 -4.78
C GLU A 475 -27.09 -5.82 -4.29
N ARG A 476 -26.13 -6.65 -4.74
CA ARG A 476 -25.98 -8.03 -4.27
C ARG A 476 -25.82 -8.09 -2.74
N ALA A 477 -24.92 -7.28 -2.19
CA ALA A 477 -24.69 -7.25 -0.75
C ALA A 477 -25.84 -6.60 0.04
N LEU A 478 -26.46 -5.56 -0.52
CA LEU A 478 -27.62 -4.89 0.03
C LEU A 478 -28.78 -5.87 0.22
N ASP A 479 -29.14 -6.62 -0.81
CA ASP A 479 -30.25 -7.58 -0.78
C ASP A 479 -29.98 -8.74 0.18
N ALA A 480 -28.77 -9.31 0.15
CA ALA A 480 -28.36 -10.37 1.07
C ALA A 480 -28.46 -9.91 2.53
N THR A 481 -28.05 -8.67 2.82
CA THR A 481 -28.07 -8.11 4.17
C THR A 481 -29.50 -7.76 4.63
N ARG A 482 -30.33 -7.19 3.74
CA ARG A 482 -31.76 -6.94 4.01
C ARG A 482 -32.51 -8.23 4.36
N ALA A 483 -32.17 -9.35 3.71
CA ALA A 483 -32.75 -10.65 4.03
C ALA A 483 -32.43 -11.10 5.47
N VAL A 484 -31.21 -10.82 5.96
CA VAL A 484 -30.83 -11.08 7.36
C VAL A 484 -31.68 -10.26 8.32
N PHE A 485 -31.76 -8.95 8.09
CA PHE A 485 -32.54 -8.05 8.94
C PHE A 485 -34.01 -8.42 8.97
N THR A 486 -34.59 -8.76 7.82
CA THR A 486 -35.98 -9.20 7.71
C THR A 486 -36.23 -10.49 8.51
N ARG A 487 -35.29 -11.45 8.42
CA ARG A 487 -35.38 -12.74 9.12
C ARG A 487 -35.23 -12.62 10.64
N LEU A 488 -34.26 -11.84 11.11
CA LEU A 488 -33.84 -11.81 12.51
C LEU A 488 -34.47 -10.65 13.31
N GLY A 489 -34.75 -9.53 12.65
CA GLY A 489 -35.13 -8.26 13.28
C GLY A 489 -36.59 -7.84 13.07
N GLY A 490 -37.32 -8.49 12.17
CA GLY A 490 -38.66 -8.08 11.72
C GLY A 490 -38.63 -7.29 10.40
N PRO A 491 -39.78 -6.90 9.84
CA PRO A 491 -39.83 -6.30 8.52
C PRO A 491 -39.07 -4.97 8.45
N LEU A 492 -38.36 -4.75 7.34
CA LEU A 492 -37.88 -3.42 6.97
C LEU A 492 -39.09 -2.48 6.80
N PRO A 493 -38.96 -1.18 7.14
CA PRO A 493 -39.99 -0.20 6.82
C PRO A 493 -40.29 -0.24 5.31
N SER A 494 -41.55 -0.08 4.93
CA SER A 494 -41.86 0.11 3.50
C SER A 494 -41.23 1.43 3.02
N PRO A 495 -40.60 1.44 1.82
CA PRO A 495 -39.91 2.61 1.29
C PRO A 495 -40.81 3.84 1.14
#